data_AF-A0A554GP19-F1
#
_entry.id   AF-A0A554GP19-F1
#
_cell.length_a   1.000
_cell.length_b   1.000
_cell.length_c   1.000
_cell.angle_alpha   90.00
_cell.angle_beta   90.00
_cell.angle_gamma   90.00
#
_symmetry.space_group_name_H-M   'P 1'
#
loop_
_entity.id
_entity.type
_entity.pdbx_description
1 polymer ?
#
loop_
_entity_poly.entity_id
_entity_poly.type
_entity_poly.pdbx_seq_one_letter_code
_entity_poly.pdbx_strand_id
1 'polypeptide(L)'
;MRQYNSLIKFLLELGTAIQDYLPEDQRTSPMSLTEFLKFWTGKKSYYEVCGLRSDIKSYLRKHAQGDYSVDELFFYYDIGFVEERFGCEDPELLAQILGMLDAHIELRRKKAFKRYLGWFGFK
;
A
#
# COMPACT_ATOMS: atom_id res chain seq x y z
N MET A 1 16.77 -10.80 -7.67
CA MET A 1 15.31 -10.76 -7.42
C MET A 1 14.99 -9.53 -6.59
N ARG A 2 13.90 -8.82 -6.92
CA ARG A 2 13.38 -7.75 -6.07
C ARG A 2 12.90 -8.37 -4.75
N GLN A 3 13.22 -7.78 -3.60
CA GLN A 3 12.90 -8.38 -2.29
C GLN A 3 11.50 -8.05 -1.77
N TYR A 4 10.75 -7.17 -2.45
CA TYR A 4 9.38 -6.78 -2.05
C TYR A 4 9.25 -6.25 -0.61
N ASN A 5 10.36 -5.80 -0.01
CA ASN A 5 10.40 -5.33 1.39
C ASN A 5 9.42 -4.18 1.67
N SER A 6 9.14 -3.31 0.69
CA SER A 6 8.20 -2.21 0.91
C SER A 6 6.77 -2.71 0.94
N LEU A 7 6.43 -3.66 0.06
CA LEU A 7 5.13 -4.33 0.04
C LEU A 7 4.89 -5.18 1.30
N ILE A 8 5.83 -6.04 1.66
CA ILE A 8 5.74 -6.90 2.86
C ILE A 8 5.56 -6.04 4.11
N LYS A 9 6.43 -5.03 4.30
CA LYS A 9 6.33 -4.12 5.45
C LYS A 9 5.00 -3.39 5.48
N PHE A 10 4.51 -2.96 4.32
CA PHE A 10 3.21 -2.28 4.22
C PHE A 10 2.06 -3.19 4.62
N LEU A 11 2.03 -4.44 4.16
CA LEU A 11 0.99 -5.41 4.50
C LEU A 11 1.02 -5.80 5.98
N LEU A 12 2.20 -5.92 6.59
CA LEU A 12 2.32 -6.12 8.04
C LEU A 12 1.80 -4.91 8.85
N GLU A 13 2.13 -3.68 8.41
CA GLU A 13 1.59 -2.46 9.01
C GLU A 13 0.06 -2.38 8.84
N LEU A 14 -0.48 -2.83 7.71
CA LEU A 14 -1.94 -2.93 7.46
C LEU A 14 -2.59 -3.96 8.37
N GLY A 15 -2.06 -5.19 8.44
CA GLY A 15 -2.55 -6.27 9.32
C GLY A 15 -2.61 -5.83 10.78
N THR A 16 -1.59 -5.10 11.23
CA THR A 16 -1.58 -4.48 12.58
C THR A 16 -2.70 -3.45 12.72
N ALA A 17 -2.88 -2.56 11.74
CA ALA A 17 -3.88 -1.49 11.79
C ALA A 17 -5.32 -2.00 11.77
N ILE A 18 -5.58 -3.11 11.07
CA ILE A 18 -6.89 -3.77 11.05
C ILE A 18 -7.08 -4.78 12.19
N GLN A 19 -6.07 -4.92 13.06
CA GLN A 19 -6.06 -5.85 14.19
C GLN A 19 -6.29 -7.30 13.76
N ASP A 20 -5.67 -7.70 12.65
CA ASP A 20 -5.82 -9.06 12.10
C ASP A 20 -5.37 -10.16 13.09
N TYR A 21 -4.40 -9.84 13.94
CA TYR A 21 -3.91 -10.71 15.01
C TYR A 21 -4.92 -10.95 16.14
N LEU A 22 -6.10 -10.31 16.11
CA LEU A 22 -7.17 -10.50 17.09
C LEU A 22 -8.38 -11.20 16.47
N PRO A 23 -9.06 -12.08 17.23
CA PRO A 23 -10.40 -12.54 16.91
C PRO A 23 -11.39 -11.37 16.68
N GLU A 24 -12.39 -11.57 15.84
CA GLU A 24 -13.33 -10.51 15.43
C GLU A 24 -14.02 -9.81 16.60
N ASP A 25 -14.42 -10.58 17.62
CA ASP A 25 -15.10 -10.12 18.84
C ASP A 25 -14.19 -9.33 19.80
N GLN A 26 -12.88 -9.42 19.61
CA GLN A 26 -11.87 -8.72 20.42
C GLN A 26 -11.31 -7.48 19.73
N ARG A 27 -11.71 -7.20 18.48
CA ARG A 27 -11.31 -5.99 17.77
C ARG A 27 -12.10 -4.80 18.28
N THR A 28 -11.38 -3.84 18.84
CA THR A 28 -12.01 -2.68 19.51
C THR A 28 -12.23 -1.50 18.56
N SER A 29 -11.37 -1.34 17.56
CA SER A 29 -11.43 -0.25 16.58
C SER A 29 -10.48 -0.51 15.39
N PRO A 30 -10.77 -1.50 14.53
CA PRO A 30 -9.96 -1.75 13.35
C PRO A 30 -10.03 -0.54 12.40
N MET A 31 -8.88 -0.12 11.88
CA MET A 31 -8.82 1.00 10.94
C MET A 31 -9.34 0.56 9.56
N SER A 32 -10.14 1.39 8.89
CA SER A 32 -10.49 1.08 7.49
C SER A 32 -9.28 1.21 6.56
N LEU A 33 -9.28 0.53 5.42
CA LEU A 33 -8.21 0.63 4.42
C LEU A 33 -7.92 2.08 4.01
N THR A 34 -8.99 2.87 3.83
CA THR A 34 -8.87 4.28 3.41
C THR A 34 -8.22 5.14 4.50
N GLU A 35 -8.62 4.95 5.76
CA GLU A 35 -8.01 5.65 6.90
C GLU A 35 -6.55 5.27 7.06
N PHE A 36 -6.24 3.97 6.96
CA PHE A 36 -4.87 3.47 7.02
C PHE A 36 -4.00 4.07 5.94
N LEU A 37 -4.46 4.03 4.68
CA LEU A 37 -3.71 4.61 3.57
C LEU A 37 -3.49 6.11 3.73
N LYS A 38 -4.51 6.86 4.17
CA LYS A 38 -4.39 8.30 4.42
C LYS A 38 -3.35 8.59 5.51
N PHE A 39 -3.41 7.85 6.62
CA PHE A 39 -2.45 7.97 7.72
C PHE A 39 -1.04 7.58 7.31
N TRP A 40 -0.90 6.41 6.68
CA TRP A 40 0.37 5.85 6.21
C TRP A 40 1.05 6.79 5.22
N THR A 41 0.34 7.16 4.15
CA THR A 41 0.88 8.06 3.13
C THR A 41 1.16 9.46 3.67
N GLY A 42 0.48 9.90 4.74
CA GLY A 42 0.77 11.14 5.45
C GLY A 42 2.09 11.11 6.21
N LYS A 43 2.48 9.95 6.77
CA LYS A 43 3.71 9.76 7.55
C LYS A 43 4.93 9.41 6.71
N LYS A 44 4.75 8.73 5.57
CA LYS A 44 5.86 8.24 4.75
C LYS A 44 6.40 9.29 3.78
N SER A 45 7.71 9.22 3.54
CA SER A 45 8.39 10.03 2.54
C SER A 45 7.87 9.72 1.13
N TYR A 46 8.05 10.65 0.19
CA TYR A 46 7.67 10.43 -1.21
C TYR A 46 8.35 9.20 -1.81
N TYR A 47 9.60 8.94 -1.45
CA TYR A 47 10.36 7.77 -1.91
C TYR A 47 9.78 6.45 -1.40
N GLU A 48 9.40 6.36 -0.13
CA GLU A 48 8.77 5.17 0.43
C GLU A 48 7.42 4.85 -0.27
N VAL A 49 6.61 5.88 -0.52
CA VAL A 49 5.34 5.73 -1.27
C VAL A 49 5.63 5.22 -2.69
N CYS A 50 6.64 5.77 -3.36
CA CYS A 50 7.04 5.32 -4.70
C CYS A 50 7.64 3.89 -4.69
N GLY A 51 8.34 3.52 -3.63
CA GLY A 51 8.88 2.17 -3.41
C GLY A 51 7.76 1.14 -3.34
N LEU A 52 6.77 1.36 -2.47
CA LEU A 52 5.58 0.53 -2.35
C LEU A 52 4.83 0.42 -3.68
N ARG A 53 4.55 1.55 -4.33
CA ARG A 53 3.90 1.56 -5.66
C ARG A 53 4.63 0.66 -6.66
N SER A 54 5.96 0.73 -6.68
CA SER A 54 6.79 -0.02 -7.61
C SER A 54 6.81 -1.52 -7.25
N ASP A 55 6.78 -1.87 -5.97
CA ASP A 55 6.62 -3.28 -5.52
C ASP A 55 5.26 -3.82 -5.98
N ILE A 56 4.17 -3.09 -5.74
CA ILE A 56 2.80 -3.50 -6.12
C ILE A 56 2.69 -3.69 -7.64
N LYS A 57 3.21 -2.76 -8.45
CA LYS A 57 3.20 -2.92 -9.92
C LYS A 57 3.96 -4.17 -10.38
N SER A 58 5.08 -4.47 -9.73
CA SER A 58 5.87 -5.65 -10.03
C SER A 58 5.15 -6.94 -9.62
N TYR A 59 4.46 -6.92 -8.47
CA TYR A 59 3.61 -8.02 -8.01
C TYR A 59 2.47 -8.31 -9.00
N LEU A 60 1.63 -7.32 -9.30
CA LEU A 60 0.47 -7.49 -10.19
C LEU A 60 0.89 -8.01 -11.57
N ARG A 61 2.02 -7.53 -12.09
CA ARG A 61 2.56 -8.02 -13.38
C ARG A 61 2.97 -9.49 -13.31
N LYS A 62 3.66 -9.92 -12.24
CA LYS A 62 4.07 -11.32 -12.05
C LYS A 62 2.85 -12.22 -11.88
N HIS A 63 1.92 -11.84 -11.03
CA HIS A 63 0.70 -12.58 -10.78
C HIS A 63 -0.10 -12.78 -12.09
N ALA A 64 -0.25 -11.74 -12.91
CA ALA A 64 -0.89 -11.84 -14.23
C ALA A 64 -0.14 -12.74 -15.23
N GLN A 65 1.13 -13.05 -14.99
CA GLN A 65 1.96 -13.96 -15.79
C GLN A 65 1.98 -15.40 -15.23
N GLY A 66 1.24 -15.68 -14.16
CA GLY A 66 1.28 -16.97 -13.46
C GLY A 66 2.55 -17.19 -12.63
N ASP A 67 3.29 -16.12 -12.32
CA ASP A 67 4.47 -16.14 -11.46
C ASP A 67 4.04 -15.78 -10.03
N TYR A 68 3.78 -16.82 -9.22
CA TYR A 68 3.30 -16.70 -7.85
C TYR A 68 4.43 -16.63 -6.81
N SER A 69 5.66 -16.32 -7.24
CA SER A 69 6.83 -16.28 -6.34
C SER A 69 6.70 -15.25 -5.20
N VAL A 70 5.79 -14.30 -5.33
CA VAL A 70 5.56 -13.24 -4.33
C VAL A 70 4.46 -13.65 -3.35
N ASP A 71 3.46 -14.40 -3.81
CA ASP A 71 2.42 -14.98 -2.96
C ASP A 71 3.05 -15.97 -1.96
N GLU A 72 4.09 -16.70 -2.38
CA GLU A 72 4.92 -17.51 -1.47
C GLU A 72 5.57 -16.68 -0.34
N LEU A 73 5.95 -15.43 -0.62
CA LEU A 73 6.47 -14.54 0.41
C LEU A 73 5.37 -14.12 1.40
N PHE A 74 4.15 -13.88 0.92
CA PHE A 74 3.02 -13.57 1.79
C PHE A 74 2.78 -14.71 2.78
N PHE A 75 2.79 -15.95 2.30
CA PHE A 75 2.73 -17.14 3.18
C PHE A 75 3.90 -17.19 4.19
N TYR A 76 5.13 -16.94 3.75
CA TYR A 76 6.30 -16.95 4.64
C TYR A 76 6.23 -15.90 5.76
N TYR A 77 5.63 -14.74 5.48
CA TYR A 77 5.48 -13.64 6.44
C TYR A 77 4.14 -13.65 7.18
N ASP A 78 3.35 -14.72 7.07
CA ASP A 78 2.03 -14.87 7.70
C ASP A 78 1.04 -13.75 7.29
N ILE A 79 1.09 -13.37 6.03
CA ILE A 79 0.18 -12.40 5.40
C ILE A 79 -0.88 -13.21 4.66
N GLY A 80 -1.91 -13.64 5.38
CA GLY A 80 -3.02 -14.45 4.83
C GLY A 80 -4.40 -13.80 5.02
N PHE A 81 -4.45 -12.54 5.46
CA PHE A 81 -5.69 -11.93 5.93
C PHE A 81 -6.57 -11.32 4.86
N VAL A 82 -6.10 -11.19 3.61
CA VAL A 82 -6.75 -10.34 2.62
C VAL A 82 -8.15 -10.83 2.26
N GLU A 83 -8.27 -12.13 1.96
CA GLU A 83 -9.57 -12.73 1.62
C GLU A 83 -10.56 -12.63 2.79
N GLU A 84 -10.13 -13.01 4.00
CA GLU A 84 -10.98 -12.99 5.19
C GLU A 84 -11.41 -11.57 5.59
N ARG A 85 -10.52 -10.57 5.46
CA ARG A 85 -10.74 -9.20 5.96
C ARG A 85 -11.34 -8.27 4.93
N PHE A 86 -11.09 -8.49 3.65
CA PHE A 86 -11.53 -7.61 2.56
C PHE A 86 -12.48 -8.28 1.57
N GLY A 87 -12.69 -9.59 1.65
CA GLY A 87 -13.60 -10.33 0.77
C GLY A 87 -13.18 -10.29 -0.70
N CYS A 88 -11.88 -10.17 -0.97
CA CYS A 88 -11.29 -10.09 -2.30
C CYS A 88 -9.92 -10.78 -2.33
N GLU A 89 -9.40 -11.05 -3.53
CA GLU A 89 -8.07 -11.65 -3.67
C GLU A 89 -6.96 -10.60 -3.45
N ASP A 90 -5.75 -11.06 -3.07
CA ASP A 90 -4.53 -10.24 -2.98
C ASP A 90 -4.31 -9.28 -4.18
N PRO A 91 -4.36 -9.74 -5.45
CA PRO A 91 -4.23 -8.85 -6.61
C PRO A 91 -5.32 -7.78 -6.69
N GLU A 92 -6.54 -8.09 -6.27
CA GLU A 92 -7.66 -7.14 -6.31
C GLU A 92 -7.48 -6.04 -5.27
N LEU A 93 -7.14 -6.39 -4.03
CA LEU A 93 -6.81 -5.42 -2.99
C LEU A 93 -5.62 -4.55 -3.41
N LEU A 94 -4.53 -5.17 -3.87
CA LEU A 94 -3.32 -4.46 -4.24
C LEU A 94 -3.50 -3.55 -5.46
N ALA A 95 -4.39 -3.90 -6.40
CA ALA A 95 -4.78 -3.01 -7.49
C ALA A 95 -5.54 -1.76 -6.99
N GLN A 96 -6.45 -1.93 -6.02
CA GLN A 96 -7.16 -0.79 -5.40
C GLN A 96 -6.17 0.14 -4.68
N ILE A 97 -5.26 -0.43 -3.89
CA ILE A 97 -4.22 0.31 -3.18
C ILE A 97 -3.33 1.06 -4.16
N LEU A 98 -2.94 0.44 -5.28
CA LEU A 98 -2.15 1.09 -6.32
C LEU A 98 -2.83 2.35 -6.86
N GLY A 99 -4.13 2.30 -7.14
CA GLY A 99 -4.91 3.45 -7.59
C GLY A 99 -4.89 4.60 -6.59
N MET A 100 -5.03 4.29 -5.29
CA MET A 100 -4.97 5.28 -4.22
C MET A 100 -3.57 5.90 -4.06
N LEU A 101 -2.51 5.10 -4.20
CA LEU A 101 -1.13 5.59 -4.18
C LEU A 101 -0.83 6.50 -5.38
N ASP A 102 -1.28 6.14 -6.59
CA ASP A 102 -1.14 6.95 -7.80
C ASP A 102 -1.83 8.32 -7.62
N ALA A 103 -3.06 8.34 -7.08
CA ALA A 103 -3.77 9.58 -6.78
C ALA A 103 -3.01 10.45 -5.78
N HIS A 104 -2.47 9.88 -4.70
CA HIS A 104 -1.70 10.62 -3.69
C HIS A 104 -0.40 11.19 -4.26
N ILE A 105 0.32 10.42 -5.07
CA ILE A 105 1.55 10.84 -5.74
C ILE A 105 1.26 12.04 -6.66
N GLU A 106 0.21 11.96 -7.47
CA GLU A 106 -0.18 13.06 -8.36
C GLU A 106 -0.60 14.32 -7.58
N LEU A 107 -1.31 14.17 -6.45
CA LEU A 107 -1.62 15.30 -5.57
C LEU A 107 -0.35 15.94 -4.98
N ARG A 108 0.61 15.15 -4.51
CA ARG A 108 1.91 15.66 -4.01
C ARG A 108 2.69 16.37 -5.12
N ARG A 109 2.73 15.80 -6.32
CA ARG A 109 3.38 16.39 -7.49
C ARG A 109 2.77 17.74 -7.86
N LYS A 110 1.44 17.84 -7.93
CA LYS A 110 0.73 19.10 -8.20
C LYS A 110 1.00 20.15 -7.12
N LYS A 111 1.02 19.77 -5.84
CA LYS A 111 1.36 20.68 -4.72
C LYS A 111 2.79 21.19 -4.82
N ALA A 112 3.75 20.32 -5.12
CA ALA A 112 5.14 20.70 -5.33
C ALA A 112 5.28 21.68 -6.49
N PHE A 113 4.66 21.37 -7.64
CA PHE A 113 4.69 22.23 -8.83
C PHE A 113 4.11 23.63 -8.56
N LYS A 114 2.96 23.72 -7.86
CA LYS A 114 2.39 25.00 -7.42
C LYS A 114 3.34 25.80 -6.53
N ARG A 115 4.05 25.14 -5.60
CA ARG A 115 5.04 25.78 -4.73
C ARG A 115 6.23 26.34 -5.52
N TYR A 116 6.70 25.61 -6.54
CA TYR A 116 7.78 26.08 -7.41
C TYR A 116 7.35 27.26 -8.29
N LEU A 117 6.18 27.19 -8.94
CA LEU A 117 5.68 28.31 -9.76
C LEU A 117 5.35 29.56 -8.95
N GLY A 118 4.77 29.40 -7.74
CA GLY A 118 4.54 30.52 -6.83
C GLY A 118 5.83 31.20 -6.36
N TRP A 119 6.94 30.48 -6.35
CA TRP A 119 8.27 31.02 -6.04
C TRP A 119 8.86 31.83 -7.20
N PHE A 120 8.56 31.47 -8.45
CA PHE A 120 9.01 32.22 -9.64
C PHE A 120 8.14 33.44 -9.97
N GLY A 121 6.93 33.54 -9.42
CA GLY A 121 5.99 34.65 -9.64
C GLY A 121 6.16 35.88 -8.74
N PHE A 122 7.14 35.87 -7.82
CA PHE A 122 7.52 37.03 -7.01
C PHE A 122 8.98 37.39 -7.26
N LYS A 123 9.23 38.15 -8.33
CA LYS A 123 10.43 38.98 -8.48
C LYS A 123 10.13 40.19 -9.34
#